data_AF-A0A9E3I352-F1
#
_entry.id   AF-A0A9E3I352-F1
#
_cell.length_a   1.000
_cell.length_b   1.000
_cell.length_c   1.000
_cell.angle_alpha   90.00
_cell.angle_beta   90.00
_cell.angle_gamma   90.00
#
_symmetry.space_group_name_H-M   'P 1'
#
loop_
_entity.id
_entity.type
_entity.pdbx_description
1 polymer ?
#
loop_
_entity_poly.entity_id
_entity_poly.type
_entity_poly.pdbx_seq_one_letter_code
_entity_poly.pdbx_strand_id
1 'polypeptide(L)' 'MKEIPLGNGLNAKVDDEDYEYLSRYSWYAYNDSEKGKTYAAHDTPSGRRVFMHDVIMGLDSLEDEYDLN' A
#
# COMPACT_ATOMS: atom_id res chain seq x y z
N MET A 1 16.80 -3.62 -2.90
CA MET A 1 15.53 -3.20 -3.54
C MET A 1 14.83 -4.43 -4.07
N LYS A 2 13.52 -4.54 -3.81
CA LYS A 2 12.65 -5.64 -4.23
C LYS A 2 11.37 -5.12 -4.87
N GLU A 3 10.64 -6.02 -5.54
CA GLU A 3 9.40 -5.70 -6.23
C GLU A 3 8.18 -6.34 -5.54
N ILE A 4 7.13 -5.55 -5.36
CA ILE A 4 5.82 -6.00 -4.91
C ILE A 4 4.84 -5.90 -6.08
N PRO A 5 4.20 -7.01 -6.51
CA PRO A 5 3.19 -6.97 -7.55
C PRO A 5 1.96 -6.15 -7.12
N LEU A 6 1.49 -5.28 -8.02
CA LEU A 6 0.26 -4.49 -7.88
C LEU A 6 -0.90 -5.02 -8.75
N GLY A 7 -0.69 -6.18 -9.38
CA GLY A 7 -1.59 -6.73 -10.39
C GLY A 7 -1.43 -6.09 -11.77
N ASN A 8 -2.02 -6.71 -12.80
CA ASN A 8 -2.02 -6.24 -14.19
C ASN A 8 -0.64 -5.91 -14.77
N GLY A 9 0.40 -6.64 -14.34
CA GLY A 9 1.78 -6.45 -14.81
C GLY A 9 2.50 -5.22 -14.22
N LEU A 10 1.91 -4.54 -13.25
CA LEU A 10 2.52 -3.43 -12.53
C LEU A 10 3.19 -3.91 -11.25
N ASN A 11 4.36 -3.35 -10.94
CA ASN A 11 5.11 -3.62 -9.72
C ASN A 11 5.50 -2.30 -9.04
N ALA A 12 5.48 -2.28 -7.70
CA ALA A 12 6.14 -1.25 -6.91
C ALA A 12 7.57 -1.70 -6.58
N LYS A 13 8.54 -0.79 -6.70
CA LYS A 13 9.91 -1.01 -6.21
C LYS A 13 10.04 -0.39 -4.83
N VAL A 14 10.47 -1.20 -3.87
CA VAL A 14 10.71 -0.78 -2.49
C VAL A 14 12.13 -1.17 -2.09
N ASP A 15 12.66 -0.58 -1.03
CA ASP A 15 13.91 -1.06 -0.46
C ASP A 15 13.74 -2.43 0.22
N ASP A 16 14.84 -3.01 0.68
CA ASP A 16 14.79 -4.34 1.28
C ASP A 16 14.21 -4.32 2.71
N GLU A 17 14.29 -3.18 3.40
CA GLU A 17 13.83 -2.98 4.78
C GLU A 17 12.30 -2.89 4.83
N ASP A 18 11.69 -2.11 3.94
CA ASP A 18 10.25 -1.96 3.79
C ASP A 18 9.60 -3.24 3.24
N TYR A 19 10.30 -3.98 2.38
CA TYR A 19 9.73 -5.13 1.68
C TYR A 19 9.15 -6.17 2.62
N GLU A 20 9.86 -6.53 3.70
CA GLU A 20 9.45 -7.61 4.61
C GLU A 20 8.12 -7.33 5.30
N TYR A 21 7.83 -6.06 5.55
CA TYR A 21 6.57 -5.62 6.12
C TYR A 21 5.49 -5.48 5.04
N LEU A 22 5.78 -4.75 3.97
CA LEU A 22 4.80 -4.45 2.92
C LEU A 22 4.36 -5.69 2.14
N SER A 23 5.22 -6.68 1.95
CA SER A 23 4.91 -7.90 1.18
C SER A 23 3.85 -8.80 1.82
N ARG A 24 3.45 -8.51 3.07
CA ARG A 24 2.41 -9.24 3.80
C ARG A 24 1.00 -8.89 3.35
N TYR A 25 0.84 -7.78 2.63
CA TYR A 25 -0.44 -7.22 2.26
C TYR A 25 -0.66 -7.30 0.75
N SER A 26 -1.93 -7.41 0.34
CA SER A 26 -2.31 -7.42 -1.07
C SER A 26 -2.40 -5.99 -1.59
N TRP A 27 -1.41 -5.58 -2.39
CA TRP A 27 -1.39 -4.25 -3.00
C TRP A 27 -1.99 -4.25 -4.40
N TYR A 28 -2.55 -3.12 -4.81
CA TYR A 28 -3.05 -2.91 -6.16
C TYR A 28 -2.71 -1.51 -6.68
N ALA A 29 -2.72 -1.35 -8.01
CA ALA A 29 -2.55 -0.07 -8.66
C ALA A 29 -3.85 0.74 -8.62
N TYR A 30 -3.87 1.82 -7.86
CA TYR A 30 -4.95 2.80 -7.81
C TYR A 30 -4.66 3.96 -8.77
N ASN A 31 -5.55 4.19 -9.74
CA ASN A 31 -5.46 5.32 -10.67
C ASN A 31 -6.30 6.48 -10.16
N ASP A 32 -5.64 7.55 -9.73
CA ASP A 32 -6.25 8.84 -9.42
C ASP A 32 -6.38 9.63 -10.73
N SER A 33 -7.58 9.61 -11.32
CA SER A 33 -7.86 10.29 -12.58
C SER A 33 -7.81 11.81 -12.49
N GLU A 34 -8.06 12.37 -11.30
CA GLU A 34 -8.03 13.83 -11.11
C GLU A 34 -6.59 14.35 -11.12
N LYS A 35 -5.67 13.60 -10.50
CA LYS A 35 -4.24 13.95 -10.47
C LYS A 35 -3.44 13.37 -11.62
N GLY A 36 -4.02 12.44 -12.40
CA GLY A 36 -3.32 11.72 -13.46
C GLY A 36 -2.16 10.88 -12.93
N LYS A 37 -2.32 10.30 -11.73
CA LYS A 37 -1.26 9.55 -11.02
C LYS A 37 -1.73 8.14 -10.66
N THR A 38 -0.79 7.22 -10.63
CA THR A 38 -1.01 5.85 -10.13
C THR A 38 -0.28 5.67 -8.81
N TYR A 39 -0.96 5.10 -7.82
CA TYR A 39 -0.43 4.80 -6.49
C TYR A 39 -0.55 3.30 -6.21
N ALA A 40 0.39 2.75 -5.44
CA ALA A 40 0.19 1.45 -4.80
C ALA A 40 -0.73 1.64 -3.59
N ALA A 41 -1.86 0.94 -3.58
CA ALA A 41 -2.89 1.04 -2.55
C ALA A 41 -3.26 -0.32 -1.97
N HIS A 42 -3.76 -0.32 -0.74
CA HIS A 42 -4.34 -1.45 -0.04
C HIS A 42 -5.63 -0.99 0.64
N ASP A 43 -6.67 -1.82 0.61
CA ASP A 43 -7.88 -1.55 1.38
C ASP A 43 -7.83 -2.40 2.66
N THR A 44 -7.89 -1.73 3.81
CA THR A 44 -7.97 -2.36 5.14
C THR A 44 -9.28 -3.14 5.31
N PRO A 45 -9.38 -4.04 6.30
CA PRO A 45 -10.64 -4.73 6.62
C PRO A 45 -11.86 -3.81 6.82
N SER A 46 -11.66 -2.60 7.35
CA SER A 46 -12.70 -1.58 7.49
C SER A 46 -13.16 -0.94 6.18
N GLY A 47 -12.45 -1.21 5.07
CA GLY A 47 -12.68 -0.59 3.77
C GLY A 47 -11.96 0.75 3.58
N ARG A 48 -11.15 1.18 4.54
CA ARG A 48 -10.30 2.37 4.41
C ARG A 48 -9.13 2.07 3.48
N ARG A 49 -8.90 2.96 2.51
CA ARG A 49 -7.79 2.88 1.57
C ARG A 49 -6.53 3.50 2.15
N VAL A 50 -5.43 2.78 2.06
CA VAL A 50 -4.09 3.18 2.49
C VAL A 50 -3.17 3.17 1.28
N PHE A 51 -2.30 4.17 1.17
CA PHE A 51 -1.28 4.22 0.12
C PHE A 51 0.08 3.79 0.64
N MET A 52 0.81 2.99 -0.14
CA MET A 52 2.12 2.44 0.26
C MET A 52 3.11 3.52 0.69
N HIS A 53 3.13 4.65 -0.03
CA HIS A 53 4.02 5.76 0.27
C HIS A 53 3.71 6.44 1.62
N ASP A 54 2.43 6.52 2.01
CA ASP A 54 2.06 7.09 3.31
C ASP A 54 2.48 6.19 4.47
N VAL A 55 2.42 4.87 4.28
CA VAL A 55 2.91 3.88 5.26
C VAL A 55 4.42 4.01 5.46
N ILE A 56 5.19 4.07 4.38
CA ILE A 56 6.66 4.23 4.44
C ILE A 56 7.03 5.56 5.12
N MET A 57 6.26 6.61 4.87
CA MET A 57 6.49 7.93 5.48
C MET A 57 5.95 8.05 6.92
N GLY A 58 5.28 7.02 7.45
CA GLY A 58 4.63 7.06 8.76
C GLY A 58 3.46 8.04 8.86
N LEU A 59 2.85 8.41 7.73
CA LEU A 59 1.69 9.29 7.62
C LEU A 59 0.37 8.54 7.75
N ASP A 60 0.39 7.23 7.51
CA ASP A 60 -0.75 6.34 7.65
C ASP A 60 -0.30 4.94 8.13
N SER A 61 -1.24 4.14 8.63
CA SER A 61 -1.00 2.77 9.10
C SER A 61 -1.88 1.76 8.36
N LEU A 62 -1.44 0.50 8.31
CA LEU A 62 -2.22 -0.61 7.76
C LEU A 62 -3.16 -1.25 8.80
N GLU A 63 -3.13 -0.77 10.03
CA GLU A 63 -3.99 -1.22 11.12
C GLU A 63 -5.30 -0.42 11.10
N ASP A 64 -6.41 -1.10 11.38
CA ASP A 64 -7.67 -0.45 11.68
C ASP A 64 -7.71 -0.14 13.18
N GLU A 65 -8.24 1.01 13.59
CA GLU A 65 -8.39 1.40 15.02
C GLU A 65 -9.37 0.52 15.83
N TYR A 66 -9.76 -0.66 15.32
CA TYR A 66 -10.78 -1.54 15.89
C TYR A 66 -10.24 -2.69 16.76
N ASP A 67 -9.04 -2.56 17.33
CA ASP A 67 -8.50 -3.51 18.32
C ASP A 67 -8.50 -2.94 19.75
N LEU A 68 -9.66 -2.40 20.16
CA LEU A 68 -9.99 -2.15 21.57
C LEU A 68 -11.36 -2.77 21.89
N ASN A 69 -11.42 -4.11 21.91
CA ASN A 69 -12.48 -4.86 22.60
C ASN A 69 -11.87 -5.70 23.73
#